data_AF-T1BUX4-F1
#
_entry.id   AF-T1BUX4-F1
#
_cell.length_a   1.000
_cell.length_b   1.000
_cell.length_c   1.000
_cell.angle_alpha   90.00
_cell.angle_beta   90.00
_cell.angle_gamma   90.00
#
_symmetry.space_group_name_H-M   'P 1'
#
loop_
_entity.id
_entity.type
_entity.pdbx_description
1 polymer ?
#
loop_
_entity_poly.entity_id
_entity_poly.type
_entity_poly.pdbx_seq_one_letter_code
_entity_poly.pdbx_strand_id
1 'polypeptide(L)'
;MVALIVLRPGPVWWAAVMLASAGVLAAELFNTALEALADHLHPEHHPHIRIVKDCAAAAVLVATLGALAVGLALAVHLLWR
;
A
#
# COMPACT_ATOMS: atom_id res chain seq x y z
N MET A 1 12.28 4.72 3.87
CA MET A 1 12.84 6.04 4.26
C MET A 1 14.29 5.97 4.70
N VAL A 2 14.64 5.17 5.72
CA VAL A 2 16.04 5.01 6.17
C VAL A 2 16.99 4.66 5.01
N ALA A 3 16.59 3.71 4.15
CA ALA A 3 17.37 3.35 2.96
C ALA A 3 17.66 4.55 2.04
N LEU A 4 16.73 5.49 1.88
CA LEU A 4 16.92 6.68 1.03
C LEU A 4 17.92 7.67 1.64
N ILE A 5 17.91 7.80 2.97
CA ILE A 5 18.89 8.63 3.70
C ILE A 5 20.31 8.10 3.47
N VAL A 6 20.48 6.78 3.53
CA VAL A 6 21.77 6.11 3.38
C VAL A 6 22.24 6.12 1.92
N LEU A 7 21.37 5.76 0.98
CA LEU A 7 21.71 5.58 -0.44
C LEU A 7 21.74 6.89 -1.23
N ARG A 8 21.20 7.99 -0.66
CA ARG A 8 21.16 9.34 -1.23
C ARG A 8 20.79 9.37 -2.73
N PRO A 9 19.67 8.75 -3.15
CA PRO A 9 19.22 8.83 -4.53
C PRO A 9 18.71 10.24 -4.86
N GLY A 10 18.52 10.52 -6.16
CA GLY A 10 17.97 11.80 -6.61
C GLY A 10 16.57 12.10 -6.02
N PRO A 11 16.15 13.38 -5.99
CA PRO A 11 14.88 13.80 -5.35
C PRO A 11 13.63 13.08 -5.88
N VAL A 12 13.64 12.65 -7.15
CA VAL A 12 12.53 11.89 -7.74
C VAL A 12 12.25 10.58 -7.02
N TRP A 13 13.28 9.89 -6.53
CA TRP A 13 13.14 8.63 -5.82
C TRP A 13 12.57 8.83 -4.42
N TRP A 14 12.87 9.96 -3.79
CA TRP A 14 12.23 10.37 -2.54
C TRP A 14 10.73 10.55 -2.72
N ALA A 15 10.33 11.33 -3.74
CA ALA A 15 8.92 11.52 -4.05
C ALA A 15 8.21 10.19 -4.37
N ALA A 16 8.81 9.35 -5.22
CA ALA A 16 8.22 8.08 -5.63
C ALA A 16 7.99 7.12 -4.45
N VAL A 17 9.01 6.91 -3.60
CA VAL A 17 8.89 6.00 -2.45
C VAL A 17 7.97 6.58 -1.37
N MET A 18 7.99 7.90 -1.13
CA MET A 18 7.06 8.55 -0.20
C MET A 18 5.61 8.41 -0.65
N LEU A 19 5.32 8.70 -1.92
CA LEU A 19 3.97 8.55 -2.48
C LEU A 19 3.50 7.10 -2.46
N ALA A 20 4.36 6.15 -2.83
CA ALA A 20 4.03 4.73 -2.78
C ALA A 20 3.75 4.26 -1.35
N SER A 21 4.57 4.66 -0.38
CA SER A 21 4.39 4.29 1.03
C SER A 21 3.14 4.92 1.63
N ALA A 22 2.89 6.20 1.33
CA ALA A 22 1.68 6.89 1.74
C ALA A 22 0.43 6.25 1.12
N GLY A 23 0.49 5.82 -0.13
CA GLY A 23 -0.59 5.10 -0.82
C GLY A 23 -0.93 3.77 -0.16
N VAL A 24 0.08 2.96 0.22
CA VAL A 24 -0.13 1.71 0.97
C VAL A 24 -0.81 1.98 2.31
N LEU A 25 -0.31 2.96 3.07
CA LEU A 25 -0.92 3.33 4.35
C LEU A 25 -2.35 3.84 4.21
N ALA A 26 -2.62 4.64 3.17
CA ALA A 26 -3.98 5.12 2.88
C ALA A 26 -4.92 3.96 2.52
N ALA A 27 -4.45 3.00 1.72
CA ALA A 27 -5.22 1.80 1.37
C ALA A 27 -5.52 0.95 2.62
N GLU A 28 -4.53 0.75 3.49
CA GLU A 28 -4.70 -0.01 4.75
C GLU A 28 -5.72 0.67 5.68
N LEU A 29 -5.58 1.98 5.89
CA LEU A 29 -6.53 2.75 6.71
C LEU A 29 -7.94 2.71 6.13
N PHE A 30 -8.07 2.77 4.80
CA PHE A 30 -9.37 2.64 4.14
C PHE A 30 -9.94 1.22 4.30
N ASN A 31 -9.11 0.18 4.18
CA ASN A 31 -9.52 -1.20 4.44
C ASN A 31 -10.06 -1.36 5.87
N THR A 32 -9.32 -0.91 6.87
CA THR A 32 -9.75 -0.96 8.28
C THR A 32 -11.05 -0.17 8.51
N ALA A 33 -11.17 1.03 7.94
CA ALA A 33 -12.39 1.82 8.06
C ALA A 33 -13.60 1.13 7.42
N LEU A 34 -13.41 0.49 6.27
CA LEU A 34 -14.45 -0.25 5.56
C LEU A 34 -14.84 -1.51 6.32
N GLU A 35 -13.89 -2.25 6.87
CA GLU A 35 -14.15 -3.41 7.75
C GLU A 35 -14.97 -3.00 8.97
N ALA A 36 -14.56 -1.93 9.67
CA ALA A 36 -15.28 -1.41 10.83
C ALA A 36 -16.71 -0.96 10.49
N LEU A 37 -16.91 -0.31 9.34
CA LEU A 37 -18.24 0.07 8.86
C LEU A 37 -19.10 -1.16 8.55
N ALA A 38 -18.54 -2.14 7.85
CA ALA A 38 -19.25 -3.37 7.50
C ALA A 38 -19.67 -4.17 8.73
N ASP A 39 -18.79 -4.28 9.73
CA ASP A 39 -19.08 -4.96 11.00
C ASP A 39 -20.12 -4.22 11.84
N HIS A 40 -20.15 -2.88 11.75
CA HIS A 40 -21.17 -2.08 12.41
C HIS A 40 -22.56 -2.24 11.76
N LEU A 41 -22.62 -2.29 10.42
CA LEU A 41 -23.88 -2.41 9.67
C LEU A 41 -24.44 -3.84 9.67
N HIS A 42 -23.56 -4.85 9.64
CA HIS A 42 -23.92 -6.26 9.56
C HIS A 42 -23.15 -7.06 10.63
N PRO A 43 -23.59 -7.01 11.91
CA PRO A 43 -22.97 -7.77 12.98
C PRO A 43 -23.11 -9.30 12.82
N GLU A 44 -24.09 -9.74 12.02
CA GLU A 44 -24.29 -11.13 11.62
C GLU A 44 -23.48 -11.42 10.33
N HIS A 45 -22.84 -12.59 10.23
CA HIS A 45 -22.00 -12.92 9.08
C HIS A 45 -22.83 -13.05 7.78
N HIS A 46 -22.72 -12.05 6.90
CA HIS A 46 -23.31 -12.09 5.56
C HIS A 46 -22.29 -12.47 4.47
N PRO A 47 -22.62 -13.40 3.57
CA PRO A 47 -21.70 -13.85 2.51
C PRO A 47 -21.27 -12.73 1.56
N HIS A 48 -22.10 -11.71 1.34
CA HIS A 48 -21.72 -10.54 0.53
C HIS A 48 -20.70 -9.63 1.23
N ILE A 49 -20.78 -9.47 2.55
CA ILE A 49 -19.81 -8.68 3.32
C ILE A 49 -18.42 -9.30 3.24
N ARG A 50 -18.35 -10.63 3.24
CA ARG A 50 -17.08 -11.35 3.02
C ARG A 50 -16.42 -10.94 1.70
N ILE A 51 -17.18 -10.91 0.61
CA ILE A 51 -16.66 -10.50 -0.71
C ILE A 51 -16.14 -9.05 -0.66
N VAL A 52 -16.89 -8.14 -0.01
CA VAL A 52 -16.48 -6.74 0.13
C VAL A 52 -15.16 -6.63 0.89
N LYS A 53 -15.01 -7.34 2.01
CA LYS A 53 -13.76 -7.37 2.80
C LYS A 53 -12.60 -7.96 2.00
N ASP A 54 -12.84 -9.07 1.29
CA ASP A 54 -11.83 -9.69 0.43
C ASP A 54 -11.35 -8.73 -0.68
N CYS A 55 -12.27 -7.95 -1.28
CA CYS A 55 -11.92 -6.92 -2.26
C CYS A 55 -11.12 -5.76 -1.65
N ALA A 56 -11.45 -5.32 -0.44
CA ALA A 56 -10.74 -4.26 0.24
C ALA A 56 -9.30 -4.69 0.62
N ALA A 57 -9.13 -5.91 1.12
CA ALA A 57 -7.81 -6.52 1.35
C ALA A 57 -7.02 -6.68 0.03
N ALA A 58 -7.68 -7.07 -1.07
CA ALA A 58 -7.04 -7.14 -2.38
C ALA A 58 -6.56 -5.77 -2.88
N ALA A 59 -7.27 -4.68 -2.57
CA ALA A 59 -6.82 -3.33 -2.91
C ALA A 59 -5.52 -2.95 -2.17
N VAL A 60 -5.39 -3.29 -0.89
CA VAL A 60 -4.14 -3.13 -0.13
C VAL A 60 -3.01 -3.92 -0.76
N LEU A 61 -3.27 -5.16 -1.17
CA LEU A 61 -2.27 -6.00 -1.85
C LEU A 61 -1.78 -5.34 -3.14
N VAL A 62 -2.68 -4.83 -3.97
CA VAL A 62 -2.33 -4.12 -5.22
C VAL A 62 -1.48 -2.88 -4.92
N ALA A 63 -1.86 -2.07 -3.92
CA ALA A 63 -1.06 -0.90 -3.52
C ALA A 63 0.34 -1.32 -3.05
N THR A 64 0.44 -2.41 -2.29
CA THR A 64 1.71 -2.95 -1.78
C THR A 64 2.60 -3.47 -2.91
N LEU A 65 2.02 -4.15 -3.91
CA LEU A 65 2.76 -4.57 -5.11
C LEU A 65 3.26 -3.37 -5.92
N GLY A 66 2.47 -2.30 -6.02
CA GLY A 66 2.91 -1.04 -6.62
C GLY A 66 4.10 -0.43 -5.88
N ALA A 67 4.06 -0.40 -4.55
CA ALA A 67 5.18 0.08 -3.73
C ALA A 67 6.44 -0.80 -3.86
N LEU A 68 6.26 -2.12 -3.94
CA LEU A 68 7.34 -3.06 -4.20
C LEU A 68 7.99 -2.80 -5.56
N ALA A 69 7.18 -2.57 -6.61
CA ALA A 69 7.68 -2.24 -7.95
C ALA A 69 8.51 -0.95 -7.96
N VAL A 70 8.08 0.09 -7.24
CA VAL A 70 8.86 1.33 -7.06
C VAL A 70 10.20 1.04 -6.35
N GLY A 71 10.19 0.21 -5.30
CA GLY A 71 11.40 -0.20 -4.59
C GLY A 71 12.38 -0.98 -5.48
N LEU A 72 11.86 -1.89 -6.31
CA LEU A 72 12.67 -2.65 -7.27
C LEU A 72 13.27 -1.74 -8.35
N ALA A 73 12.48 -0.81 -8.89
CA ALA A 73 12.96 0.17 -9.86
C ALA A 73 14.10 1.03 -9.29
N LEU A 74 13.99 1.44 -8.02
CA LEU A 74 15.07 2.14 -7.31
C LEU A 74 16.32 1.25 -7.19
N ALA A 75 16.16 -0.01 -6.79
CA ALA A 75 17.28 -0.93 -6.65
C ALA A 75 18.02 -1.15 -7.99
N VAL A 76 17.29 -1.37 -9.08
CA VAL A 76 17.86 -1.50 -10.42
C VAL A 76 18.59 -0.22 -10.83
N HIS A 77 18.00 0.96 -10.59
CA HIS A 77 18.65 2.23 -10.88
C HIS A 77 19.96 2.41 -10.10
N LEU A 78 20.00 2.01 -8.84
CA LEU A 78 21.21 2.11 -8.01
C LEU A 78 22.29 1.10 -8.44
N LEU A 79 21.91 -0.08 -8.96
CA LEU A 79 22.85 -1.08 -9.46
C LEU A 79 23.51 -0.69 -10.79
N TRP A 80 22.81 0.09 -11.61
CA TRP A 80 23.30 0.55 -12.92
C TRP A 80 24.02 1.90 -12.88
N ARG A 81 24.10 2.53 -11.70
CA ARG A 81 24.70 3.84 -11.48
C ARG A 81 26.09 3.72 -10.88
#